data_AF-A0AA41JLE9-F1
#
_entry.id   AF-A0AA41JLE9-F1
#
_cell.length_a   1.000
_cell.length_b   1.000
_cell.length_c   1.000
_cell.angle_alpha   90.00
_cell.angle_beta   90.00
_cell.angle_gamma   90.00
#
_symmetry.space_group_name_H-M   'P 1'
#
loop_
_entity.id
_entity.type
_entity.pdbx_description
1 polymer ?
#
loop_
_entity_poly.entity_id
_entity_poly.type
_entity_poly.pdbx_seq_one_letter_code
_entity_poly.pdbx_strand_id
1 'polypeptide(L)'
;MILVYRYRVKSLNGLLNKQSRAVNYVWNFCNDTQKHALKWSKKWPTGFDLNVLTTGSSKALGIHSGTINATCEQYAKSRSQHRRPYLRYRGRKSLGWVPLKGRDLKREGDAFWSSFRNKLRYKAIAHGATFEEVDESGSTQSCSSCGSKDSTTRPKGIAGLRIREWACDGCGVVHDRDTNAALNILRCGRASPGVGITCL
;
A
#
# COMPACT_ATOMS: atom_id res chain seq x y z
N MET A 1 26.30 4.86 -0.67
CA MET A 1 26.04 3.45 -0.28
C MET A 1 24.59 3.13 -0.57
N ILE A 2 24.28 2.18 -1.47
CA ILE A 2 22.88 1.81 -1.76
C ILE A 2 22.39 0.92 -0.61
N LEU A 3 21.42 1.39 0.17
CA LEU A 3 20.74 0.59 1.19
C LEU A 3 19.84 -0.43 0.50
N VAL A 4 20.13 -1.72 0.70
CA VAL A 4 19.34 -2.83 0.15
C VAL A 4 18.63 -3.54 1.29
N TYR A 5 17.31 -3.44 1.32
CA TYR A 5 16.48 -4.16 2.28
C TYR A 5 16.01 -5.49 1.69
N ARG A 6 16.06 -6.57 2.47
CA ARG A 6 15.56 -7.90 2.09
C ARG A 6 14.39 -8.27 2.99
N TYR A 7 13.21 -8.42 2.40
CA TYR A 7 11.98 -8.78 3.10
C TYR A 7 11.46 -10.15 2.64
N ARG A 8 10.97 -10.96 3.57
CA ARG A 8 10.22 -12.19 3.26
C ARG A 8 8.73 -11.90 3.40
N VAL A 9 8.05 -11.71 2.27
CA VAL A 9 6.62 -11.42 2.23
C VAL A 9 5.83 -12.71 1.93
N LYS A 10 4.85 -13.05 2.78
CA LYS A 10 3.89 -14.11 2.50
C LYS A 10 2.69 -13.49 1.77
N SER A 11 2.51 -13.83 0.49
CA SER A 11 1.38 -13.36 -0.32
C SER A 11 0.25 -14.39 -0.29
N LEU A 12 -0.92 -13.98 0.19
CA LEU A 12 -2.14 -14.83 0.23
C LEU A 12 -2.75 -15.00 -1.16
N ASN A 13 -2.57 -14.01 -2.05
CA ASN A 13 -3.14 -13.96 -3.40
C ASN A 13 -2.23 -14.56 -4.49
N GLY A 14 -1.03 -15.06 -4.15
CA GLY A 14 -0.09 -15.63 -5.11
C GLY A 14 0.50 -14.64 -6.12
N LEU A 15 0.23 -13.33 -5.98
CA LEU A 15 0.72 -12.28 -6.88
C LEU A 15 2.25 -12.30 -6.99
N LEU A 16 2.93 -12.45 -5.84
CA LEU A 16 4.39 -12.48 -5.78
C LEU A 16 4.98 -13.68 -6.55
N ASN A 17 4.27 -14.82 -6.55
CA ASN A 17 4.66 -15.99 -7.33
C ASN A 17 4.50 -15.74 -8.83
N LYS A 18 3.43 -15.05 -9.26
CA LYS A 18 3.23 -14.67 -10.66
C LYS A 18 4.32 -13.70 -11.14
N GLN A 19 4.63 -12.68 -10.33
CA GLN A 19 5.71 -11.72 -10.62
C GLN A 19 7.09 -12.40 -10.65
N SER A 20 7.38 -13.31 -9.71
CA SER A 20 8.63 -14.08 -9.71
C SER A 20 8.80 -14.90 -10.99
N ARG A 21 7.73 -15.51 -11.51
CA ARG A 21 7.78 -16.22 -12.81
C ARG A 21 8.11 -15.27 -13.97
N ALA A 22 7.52 -14.08 -14.00
CA ALA A 22 7.81 -13.06 -15.00
C ALA A 22 9.27 -12.57 -14.91
N VAL A 23 9.77 -12.34 -13.70
CA VAL A 23 11.19 -11.98 -13.47
C VAL A 23 12.13 -13.09 -13.95
N ASN A 24 11.79 -14.35 -13.71
CA ASN A 24 12.59 -15.48 -14.23
C ASN A 24 12.57 -15.55 -15.76
N TYR A 25 11.45 -15.20 -16.40
CA TYR A 25 11.37 -15.12 -17.85
C TYR A 25 12.31 -14.04 -18.41
N VAL A 26 12.28 -12.83 -17.84
CA VAL A 26 13.20 -11.72 -18.22
C VAL A 26 14.66 -12.12 -18.03
N TRP A 27 14.97 -12.81 -16.93
CA TRP A 27 16.32 -13.30 -16.67
C TRP A 27 16.79 -14.29 -17.74
N ASN A 28 15.93 -15.24 -18.13
CA ASN A 28 16.24 -16.22 -19.16
C ASN A 28 16.40 -15.56 -20.54
N PHE A 29 15.57 -14.57 -20.85
CA PHE A 29 15.74 -13.74 -22.05
C PHE A 29 17.12 -13.07 -22.08
N CYS A 30 17.56 -12.45 -20.98
CA CYS A 30 18.90 -11.87 -20.90
C CYS A 30 20.00 -12.91 -21.13
N ASN A 31 19.82 -14.12 -20.60
CA ASN A 31 20.71 -15.26 -20.81
C ASN A 31 20.81 -15.64 -22.30
N ASP A 32 19.68 -15.71 -23.01
CA ASP A 32 19.65 -16.06 -24.43
C ASP A 32 20.27 -14.97 -25.30
N THR A 33 20.03 -13.70 -24.98
CA THR A 33 20.66 -12.56 -25.66
C THR A 33 22.20 -12.62 -25.56
N GLN A 34 22.73 -13.04 -24.40
CA GLN A 34 24.17 -13.21 -24.21
C GLN A 34 24.71 -14.42 -24.98
N LYS A 35 23.98 -15.55 -24.99
CA LYS A 35 24.34 -16.71 -25.82
C LYS A 35 24.36 -16.35 -27.31
N HIS A 36 23.38 -15.57 -27.76
CA HIS A 36 23.33 -15.07 -29.12
C HIS A 36 24.52 -14.16 -29.44
N ALA A 37 24.86 -13.23 -28.54
CA ALA A 37 26.04 -12.39 -28.70
C ALA A 37 27.33 -13.22 -28.81
N LEU A 38 27.46 -14.28 -27.99
CA LEU A 38 28.59 -15.22 -28.05
C LEU A 38 28.65 -15.98 -29.38
N LYS A 39 27.50 -16.50 -29.86
CA LYS A 39 27.41 -17.27 -31.11
C LYS A 39 27.86 -16.45 -32.32
N TRP A 40 27.55 -15.14 -32.32
CA TRP A 40 27.83 -14.24 -33.43
C TRP A 40 29.02 -13.30 -33.18
N SER A 41 29.84 -13.59 -32.16
CA SER A 41 31.01 -12.79 -31.76
C SER A 41 30.72 -11.27 -31.64
N LYS A 42 29.51 -10.91 -31.20
CA LYS A 42 29.09 -9.52 -31.00
C LYS A 42 29.58 -9.00 -29.64
N LYS A 43 29.62 -7.66 -29.51
CA LYS A 43 29.89 -7.00 -28.24
C LYS A 43 28.93 -7.51 -27.14
N TRP A 44 29.47 -7.75 -25.95
CA TRP A 44 28.70 -8.18 -24.79
C TRP A 44 27.67 -7.11 -24.36
N PRO A 45 26.36 -7.44 -24.33
CA PRO A 45 25.33 -6.49 -23.91
C PRO A 45 25.52 -6.07 -22.46
N THR A 46 25.47 -4.75 -22.23
CA THR A 46 25.45 -4.15 -20.90
C THR A 46 24.05 -4.21 -20.29
N GLY A 47 23.90 -3.84 -19.01
CA GLY A 47 22.58 -3.71 -18.38
C GLY A 47 21.70 -2.69 -19.11
N PHE A 48 22.30 -1.61 -19.65
CA PHE A 48 21.60 -0.61 -20.44
C PHE A 48 21.08 -1.19 -21.76
N ASP A 49 21.92 -1.93 -22.50
CA ASP A 49 21.51 -2.56 -23.76
C ASP A 49 20.36 -3.56 -23.55
N LEU A 50 20.42 -4.33 -22.45
CA LEU A 50 19.35 -5.26 -22.06
C LEU A 50 18.05 -4.52 -21.69
N ASN A 51 18.13 -3.36 -21.05
CA ASN A 51 16.96 -2.53 -20.77
C ASN A 51 16.31 -2.05 -22.09
N VAL A 52 17.11 -1.59 -23.05
CA VAL A 52 16.61 -1.16 -24.37
C VAL A 52 15.87 -2.31 -25.06
N LEU A 53 16.43 -3.52 -25.06
CA LEU A 53 15.81 -4.71 -25.65
C LEU A 53 14.52 -5.16 -24.96
N THR A 54 14.32 -4.80 -23.69
CA THR A 54 13.13 -5.18 -22.92
C THR A 54 12.07 -4.06 -22.85
N THR A 55 12.30 -2.94 -23.54
CA THR A 55 11.35 -1.83 -23.65
C THR A 55 10.01 -2.31 -24.19
N GLY A 56 8.90 -1.87 -23.59
CA GLY A 56 7.55 -2.28 -23.98
C GLY A 56 7.09 -3.65 -23.41
N SER A 57 7.98 -4.44 -22.81
CA SER A 57 7.63 -5.78 -22.29
C SER A 57 6.78 -5.77 -21.01
N SER A 58 6.68 -4.61 -20.34
CA SER A 58 5.94 -4.41 -19.09
C SER A 58 4.48 -4.89 -19.16
N LYS A 59 3.75 -4.47 -20.21
CA LYS A 59 2.33 -4.80 -20.37
C LYS A 59 2.10 -6.28 -20.61
N ALA A 60 2.97 -6.93 -21.40
CA ALA A 60 2.86 -8.36 -21.70
C ALA A 60 3.17 -9.24 -20.49
N LEU A 61 4.15 -8.85 -19.67
CA LEU A 61 4.58 -9.61 -18.51
C LEU A 61 3.76 -9.32 -17.24
N GLY A 62 2.95 -8.26 -17.23
CA GLY A 62 2.15 -7.85 -16.08
C GLY A 62 3.01 -7.43 -14.88
N ILE A 63 4.20 -6.88 -15.15
CA ILE A 63 5.14 -6.39 -14.13
C ILE A 63 5.60 -4.98 -14.49
N HIS A 64 5.89 -4.16 -13.48
CA HIS A 64 6.33 -2.79 -13.68
C HIS A 64 7.66 -2.73 -14.45
N SER A 65 7.82 -1.73 -15.32
CA SER A 65 9.05 -1.54 -16.12
C SER A 65 10.29 -1.37 -15.23
N GLY A 66 10.15 -0.72 -14.07
CA GLY A 66 11.23 -0.58 -13.09
C GLY A 66 11.77 -1.92 -12.58
N THR A 67 10.90 -2.92 -12.42
CA THR A 67 11.27 -4.29 -12.03
C THR A 67 12.03 -5.01 -13.15
N ILE A 68 11.62 -4.83 -14.41
CA ILE A 68 12.31 -5.39 -15.58
C ILE A 68 13.73 -4.83 -15.65
N ASN A 69 13.85 -3.50 -15.60
CA ASN A 69 15.15 -2.83 -15.71
C ASN A 69 16.10 -3.24 -14.56
N ALA A 70 15.59 -3.30 -13.33
CA ALA A 70 16.37 -3.78 -12.19
C ALA A 70 16.82 -5.24 -12.35
N THR A 71 16.01 -6.08 -13.00
CA THR A 71 16.36 -7.48 -13.28
C THR A 71 17.50 -7.57 -14.29
N CYS A 72 17.44 -6.80 -15.37
CA CYS A 72 18.48 -6.70 -16.40
C CYS A 72 19.81 -6.16 -15.84
N GLU A 73 19.75 -5.09 -15.05
CA GLU A 73 20.91 -4.52 -14.36
C GLU A 73 21.55 -5.54 -13.40
N GLN A 74 20.73 -6.22 -12.60
CA GLN A 74 21.20 -7.25 -11.66
C GLN A 74 21.78 -8.47 -12.38
N TYR A 75 21.22 -8.86 -13.53
CA TYR A 75 21.77 -9.91 -14.38
C TYR A 75 23.17 -9.53 -14.88
N ALA A 76 23.32 -8.35 -15.47
CA ALA A 76 24.60 -7.87 -16.00
C ALA A 76 25.67 -7.78 -14.90
N LYS A 77 25.29 -7.27 -13.72
CA LYS A 77 26.16 -7.22 -12.53
C LYS A 77 26.58 -8.61 -12.07
N SER A 78 25.63 -9.54 -11.95
CA SER A 78 25.90 -10.91 -11.53
C SER A 78 26.82 -11.64 -12.51
N ARG A 79 26.61 -11.46 -13.81
CA ARG A 79 27.47 -12.02 -14.87
C ARG A 79 28.90 -11.50 -14.73
N SER A 80 29.06 -10.19 -14.58
CA SER A 80 30.37 -9.55 -14.40
C SER A 80 31.09 -10.05 -13.15
N GLN A 81 30.36 -10.18 -12.04
CA GLN A 81 30.92 -10.67 -10.77
C GLN A 81 31.41 -12.12 -10.88
N HIS A 82 30.66 -12.99 -11.56
CA HIS A 82 31.01 -14.41 -11.69
C HIS A 82 31.94 -14.69 -12.87
N ARG A 83 32.28 -13.68 -13.68
CA ARG A 83 33.13 -13.80 -14.88
C ARG A 83 32.69 -14.92 -15.83
N ARG A 84 31.38 -15.11 -16.00
CA ARG A 84 30.80 -16.14 -16.89
C ARG A 84 30.23 -15.51 -18.17
N PRO A 85 30.24 -16.21 -19.31
CA PRO A 85 29.59 -15.71 -20.52
C PRO A 85 28.07 -15.63 -20.36
N TYR A 86 27.46 -16.59 -19.66
CA TYR A 86 26.04 -16.60 -19.30
C TYR A 86 25.84 -17.31 -17.96
N LEU A 87 24.68 -17.10 -17.34
CA LEU A 87 24.33 -17.63 -16.01
C LEU A 87 23.41 -18.85 -16.13
N ARG A 88 23.16 -19.54 -15.00
CA ARG A 88 22.25 -20.69 -14.98
C ARG A 88 20.83 -20.26 -15.33
N TYR A 89 20.16 -21.09 -16.14
CA TYR A 89 18.76 -20.91 -16.47
C TYR A 89 17.87 -21.02 -15.24
N ARG A 90 16.80 -20.22 -15.21
CA ARG A 90 15.85 -20.15 -14.11
C ARG A 90 14.56 -20.89 -14.45
N GLY A 91 14.18 -21.85 -13.62
CA GLY A 91 12.95 -22.63 -13.75
C GLY A 91 11.75 -21.98 -13.04
N ARG A 92 10.57 -22.62 -13.14
CA ARG A 92 9.31 -22.13 -12.53
C ARG A 92 9.36 -21.96 -11.00
N LYS A 93 10.30 -22.62 -10.31
CA LYS A 93 10.48 -22.60 -8.84
C LYS A 93 11.83 -22.02 -8.39
N SER A 94 12.64 -21.47 -9.29
CA SER A 94 14.07 -21.22 -9.02
C SER A 94 14.40 -19.91 -8.27
N LEU A 95 13.52 -19.44 -7.38
CA LEU A 95 13.66 -18.33 -6.39
C LEU A 95 12.62 -17.20 -6.54
N GLY A 96 12.00 -16.87 -5.41
CA GLY A 96 10.93 -15.87 -5.23
C GLY A 96 11.45 -14.50 -4.78
N TRP A 97 12.41 -13.93 -5.49
CA TRP A 97 12.81 -12.54 -5.25
C TRP A 97 12.41 -11.69 -6.46
N VAL A 98 11.78 -10.55 -6.18
CA VAL A 98 11.31 -9.58 -7.18
C VAL A 98 11.99 -8.26 -6.83
N PRO A 99 12.80 -7.67 -7.73
CA PRO A 99 13.37 -6.36 -7.49
C PRO A 99 12.28 -5.30 -7.60
N LEU A 100 12.15 -4.49 -6.55
CA LEU A 100 11.23 -3.37 -6.50
C LEU A 100 12.05 -2.10 -6.21
N LYS A 101 11.91 -1.07 -7.05
CA LYS A 101 12.48 0.25 -6.74
C LYS A 101 11.50 0.94 -5.80
N GLY A 102 11.99 1.63 -4.77
CA GLY A 102 11.13 2.22 -3.72
C GLY A 102 10.05 3.17 -4.26
N ARG A 103 10.31 3.81 -5.40
CA ARG A 103 9.36 4.67 -6.12
C ARG A 103 8.16 3.91 -6.71
N ASP A 104 8.32 2.60 -6.90
CA ASP A 104 7.32 1.72 -7.52
C ASP A 104 6.43 1.04 -6.45
N LEU A 105 6.69 1.28 -5.17
CA LEU A 105 5.90 0.76 -4.06
C LEU A 105 4.83 1.77 -3.66
N LYS A 106 3.58 1.51 -4.06
CA LYS A 106 2.42 2.24 -3.54
C LYS A 106 2.05 1.66 -2.17
N ARG A 107 2.17 2.46 -1.11
CA ARG A 107 1.72 2.09 0.24
C ARG A 107 0.25 2.45 0.38
N GLU A 108 -0.63 1.45 0.30
CA GLU A 108 -2.07 1.64 0.52
C GLU A 108 -2.39 1.48 2.01
N GLY A 109 -2.27 2.57 2.77
CA GLY A 109 -2.79 2.61 4.15
C GLY A 109 -4.31 2.49 4.22
N ASP A 110 -5.00 2.95 3.17
CA ASP A 110 -6.47 2.96 3.08
C ASP A 110 -7.07 1.58 2.82
N ALA A 111 -6.31 0.66 2.22
CA ALA A 111 -6.78 -0.69 1.91
C ALA A 111 -7.07 -1.52 3.18
N PHE A 112 -6.34 -1.26 4.27
CA PHE A 112 -6.61 -1.87 5.58
C PHE A 112 -7.94 -1.36 6.16
N TRP A 113 -8.13 -0.04 6.20
CA TRP A 113 -9.33 0.57 6.75
C TRP A 113 -10.59 0.22 5.95
N SER A 114 -10.49 0.22 4.62
CA SER A 114 -11.57 -0.24 3.74
C SER A 114 -11.94 -1.71 4.02
N SER A 115 -10.95 -2.60 4.10
CA SER A 115 -11.19 -4.02 4.41
C SER A 115 -11.79 -4.22 5.81
N PHE A 116 -11.38 -3.40 6.79
CA PHE A 116 -11.89 -3.43 8.15
C PHE A 116 -13.36 -2.96 8.22
N ARG A 117 -13.70 -1.81 7.61
CA ARG A 117 -15.08 -1.31 7.52
C ARG A 117 -16.01 -2.30 6.82
N ASN A 118 -15.57 -2.89 5.71
CA ASN A 118 -16.35 -3.90 4.99
C ASN A 118 -16.67 -5.14 5.85
N LYS A 119 -15.72 -5.60 6.66
CA LYS A 119 -15.96 -6.71 7.59
C LYS A 119 -16.93 -6.34 8.71
N LEU A 120 -16.83 -5.12 9.25
CA LEU A 120 -17.76 -4.62 10.27
C LEU A 120 -19.18 -4.52 9.70
N ARG A 121 -19.33 -3.93 8.51
CA ARG A 121 -20.61 -3.83 7.81
C ARG A 121 -21.23 -5.20 7.58
N TYR A 122 -20.45 -6.14 7.04
CA TYR A 122 -20.91 -7.51 6.79
C TYR A 122 -21.43 -8.17 8.07
N LYS A 123 -20.68 -8.09 9.17
CA LYS A 123 -21.10 -8.69 10.45
C LYS A 123 -22.30 -7.98 11.06
N ALA A 124 -22.34 -6.65 11.02
CA ALA A 124 -23.48 -5.87 11.53
C ALA A 124 -24.78 -6.30 10.84
N ILE A 125 -24.78 -6.34 9.50
CA ILE A 125 -25.95 -6.78 8.72
C ILE A 125 -26.32 -8.23 9.03
N ALA A 126 -25.34 -9.13 9.16
CA ALA A 126 -25.58 -10.53 9.50
C ALA A 126 -26.26 -10.72 10.88
N HIS A 127 -26.04 -9.79 11.81
CA HIS A 127 -26.68 -9.78 13.13
C HIS A 127 -27.92 -8.88 13.20
N GLY A 128 -28.43 -8.39 12.07
CA GLY A 128 -29.62 -7.53 12.00
C GLY A 128 -29.38 -6.08 12.45
N ALA A 129 -28.12 -5.65 12.58
CA ALA A 129 -27.77 -4.27 12.91
C ALA A 129 -27.59 -3.42 11.63
N THR A 130 -27.94 -2.15 11.72
CA THR A 130 -27.68 -1.16 10.67
C THR A 130 -26.24 -0.65 10.75
N PHE A 131 -25.62 -0.42 9.59
CA PHE A 131 -24.28 0.13 9.49
C PHE A 131 -24.29 1.35 8.57
N GLU A 132 -23.95 2.50 9.13
CA GLU A 132 -23.87 3.79 8.44
C GLU A 132 -22.50 4.40 8.66
N GLU A 133 -21.88 4.88 7.57
CA GLU A 133 -20.62 5.61 7.67
C GLU A 133 -20.94 7.10 7.87
N VAL A 134 -20.39 7.66 8.94
CA VAL A 134 -20.60 9.06 9.33
C VAL A 134 -19.29 9.82 9.17
N ASP A 135 -19.35 11.05 8.69
CA ASP A 135 -18.17 11.94 8.65
C ASP A 135 -17.68 12.24 10.07
N GLU A 136 -16.41 11.91 10.35
CA GLU A 136 -15.79 12.10 11.66
C GLU A 136 -15.28 13.54 11.88
N SER A 137 -15.35 14.38 10.85
CA SER A 137 -14.84 15.76 10.87
C SER A 137 -15.40 16.56 12.04
N GLY A 138 -14.51 17.04 12.91
CA GLY A 138 -14.88 17.86 14.06
C GLY A 138 -15.48 17.10 15.26
N SER A 139 -15.61 15.77 15.20
CA SER A 139 -16.16 14.94 16.30
C SER A 139 -15.36 15.03 17.61
N THR A 140 -14.05 15.23 17.52
CA THR A 140 -13.17 15.45 18.69
C THR A 140 -13.19 16.90 19.19
N GLN A 141 -13.77 17.82 18.42
CA GLN A 141 -13.75 19.25 18.70
C GLN A 141 -15.05 19.77 19.35
N SER A 142 -16.16 19.03 19.25
CA SER A 142 -17.43 19.36 19.91
C SER A 142 -17.56 18.69 21.28
N CYS A 143 -18.13 19.40 22.25
CA CYS A 143 -18.58 18.77 23.50
C CYS A 143 -19.81 17.88 23.24
N SER A 144 -19.75 16.60 23.62
CA SER A 144 -20.88 15.67 23.50
C SER A 144 -22.06 16.02 24.41
N SER A 145 -21.81 16.69 25.53
CA SER A 145 -22.85 17.15 26.46
C SER A 145 -23.59 18.38 25.92
N CYS A 146 -22.89 19.51 25.74
CA CYS A 146 -23.51 20.80 25.40
C CYS A 146 -23.34 21.25 23.94
N GLY A 147 -22.56 20.54 23.13
CA GLY A 147 -22.33 20.90 21.73
C GLY A 147 -21.35 22.06 21.48
N SER A 148 -20.80 22.67 22.54
CA SER A 148 -19.91 23.82 22.39
C SER A 148 -18.62 23.47 21.64
N LYS A 149 -18.20 24.41 20.79
CA LYS A 149 -16.93 24.38 20.05
C LYS A 149 -15.95 25.43 20.56
N ASP A 150 -16.22 26.03 21.70
CA ASP A 150 -15.32 26.97 22.35
C ASP A 150 -14.86 26.36 23.67
N SER A 151 -13.59 25.97 23.68
CA SER A 151 -12.86 25.60 24.89
C SER A 151 -11.37 25.86 24.68
N THR A 152 -10.75 26.39 25.72
CA THR A 152 -9.34 26.76 25.81
C THR A 152 -8.49 25.53 26.14
N THR A 153 -9.04 24.59 26.90
CA THR A 153 -8.36 23.35 27.33
C THR A 153 -8.50 22.18 26.33
N ARG A 154 -9.27 22.38 25.26
CA ARG A 154 -9.58 21.36 24.27
C ARG A 154 -8.37 20.93 23.41
N PRO A 155 -8.27 19.63 23.05
CA PRO A 155 -7.39 19.16 21.98
C PRO A 155 -7.62 19.90 20.65
N LYS A 156 -6.63 20.67 20.16
CA LYS A 156 -6.65 21.27 18.81
C LYS A 156 -5.37 20.91 18.04
N GLY A 157 -5.55 20.55 16.77
CA GLY A 157 -4.46 20.17 15.87
C GLY A 157 -3.68 18.93 16.32
N ILE A 158 -2.55 18.65 15.65
CA ILE A 158 -1.72 17.48 15.92
C ILE A 158 -1.12 17.52 17.34
N ALA A 159 -0.76 18.71 17.83
CA ALA A 159 -0.22 18.89 19.18
C ALA A 159 -1.24 18.52 20.28
N GLY A 160 -2.53 18.81 20.04
CA GLY A 160 -3.63 18.47 20.95
C GLY A 160 -3.92 16.97 21.04
N LEU A 161 -3.44 16.13 20.11
CA LEU A 161 -3.65 14.68 20.14
C LEU A 161 -2.98 13.97 21.33
N ARG A 162 -2.16 14.67 22.12
CA ARG A 162 -1.60 14.13 23.37
C ARG A 162 -2.55 14.31 24.56
N ILE A 163 -3.45 15.28 24.48
CA ILE A 163 -4.42 15.57 25.53
C ILE A 163 -5.52 14.51 25.44
N ARG A 164 -5.59 13.66 26.46
CA ARG A 164 -6.59 12.59 26.59
C ARG A 164 -7.82 13.06 27.34
N GLU A 165 -7.62 13.84 28.39
CA GLU A 165 -8.67 14.37 29.23
C GLU A 165 -8.70 15.89 29.16
N TRP A 166 -9.88 16.48 29.08
CA TRP A 166 -10.08 17.93 29.05
C TRP A 166 -11.44 18.29 29.65
N ALA A 167 -11.58 19.50 30.19
CA ALA A 167 -12.83 19.99 30.76
C ALA A 167 -13.51 20.96 29.78
N CYS A 168 -14.80 20.79 29.56
CA CYS A 168 -15.55 21.69 28.70
C CYS A 168 -15.79 23.05 29.38
N ASP A 169 -15.25 24.13 28.81
CA ASP A 169 -15.44 25.50 29.33
C ASP A 169 -16.92 25.95 29.33
N GLY A 170 -17.77 25.34 28.49
CA GLY A 170 -19.20 25.68 28.37
C GLY A 170 -20.11 25.00 29.38
N CYS A 171 -19.81 23.76 29.81
CA CYS A 171 -20.67 23.00 30.72
C CYS A 171 -19.94 22.35 31.90
N GLY A 172 -18.62 22.56 32.02
CA GLY A 172 -17.77 22.04 33.10
C GLY A 172 -17.49 20.53 33.07
N VAL A 173 -18.09 19.77 32.14
CA VAL A 173 -17.94 18.31 32.08
C VAL A 173 -16.51 17.95 31.67
N VAL A 174 -15.92 17.02 32.42
CA VAL A 174 -14.63 16.41 32.08
C VAL A 174 -14.87 15.28 31.07
N HIS A 175 -14.14 15.32 29.97
CA HIS A 175 -14.25 14.38 28.88
C HIS A 175 -12.94 13.62 28.67
N ASP A 176 -13.04 12.30 28.50
CA ASP A 176 -12.06 11.56 27.71
C ASP A 176 -12.31 11.84 26.23
N ARG A 177 -11.25 12.16 25.49
CA ARG A 177 -11.32 12.60 24.09
C ARG A 177 -11.91 11.53 23.18
N ASP A 178 -11.52 10.27 23.37
CA ASP A 178 -11.94 9.19 22.48
C ASP A 178 -13.41 8.82 22.76
N THR A 179 -13.81 8.83 24.03
CA THR A 179 -15.21 8.64 24.46
C THR A 179 -16.12 9.77 23.97
N ASN A 180 -15.66 11.02 24.09
CA ASN A 180 -16.40 12.18 23.59
C ASN A 180 -16.59 12.14 22.07
N ALA A 181 -15.55 11.75 21.32
CA ALA A 181 -15.64 11.59 19.87
C ALA A 181 -16.64 10.48 19.50
N ALA A 182 -16.63 9.34 20.20
CA ALA A 182 -17.57 8.25 19.97
C ALA A 182 -19.03 8.68 20.23
N LEU A 183 -19.29 9.44 21.30
CA LEU A 183 -20.61 9.99 21.60
C LEU A 183 -21.09 10.98 20.55
N ASN A 184 -20.20 11.82 20.02
CA ASN A 184 -20.54 12.73 18.93
C ASN A 184 -20.83 11.98 17.63
N ILE A 185 -20.06 10.95 17.29
CA ILE A 185 -20.33 10.08 16.12
C ILE A 185 -21.69 9.40 16.28
N LEU A 186 -22.01 8.89 17.48
CA LEU A 186 -23.32 8.30 17.77
C LEU A 186 -24.46 9.32 17.61
N ARG A 187 -24.26 10.56 18.08
CA ARG A 187 -25.23 11.64 17.89
C ARG A 187 -25.43 11.97 16.41
N CYS A 188 -24.35 12.07 15.62
CA CYS A 188 -24.42 12.31 14.19
C CYS A 188 -25.14 11.16 13.45
N GLY A 189 -24.86 9.90 13.79
CA GLY A 189 -25.54 8.74 13.20
C GLY A 189 -26.99 8.55 13.64
N ARG A 190 -27.44 9.26 14.69
CA ARG A 190 -28.84 9.29 15.15
C ARG A 190 -29.61 10.52 14.67
N ALA A 191 -28.92 11.56 14.22
CA ALA A 191 -29.56 12.72 13.64
C ALA A 191 -30.19 12.31 12.31
N SER A 192 -31.52 12.40 12.21
CA SER A 192 -32.25 12.08 10.98
C SER A 192 -31.62 12.83 9.80
N PRO A 193 -31.42 12.19 8.63
CA PRO A 193 -30.92 12.89 7.45
C PRO A 193 -31.83 14.08 7.16
N GLY A 194 -31.27 15.30 7.20
CA GLY A 194 -31.97 16.58 7.03
C GLY A 194 -32.55 16.81 5.63
N VAL A 195 -32.74 15.76 4.83
CA VAL A 195 -33.49 15.80 3.58
C VAL A 195 -34.90 15.30 3.92
N GLY A 196 -35.79 16.26 4.15
CA GLY A 196 -37.15 16.02 4.61
C GLY A 196 -37.90 15.02 3.74
N ILE A 197 -38.51 14.03 4.40
CA ILE A 197 -39.68 13.36 3.86
C ILE A 197 -40.82 14.37 4.03
N THR A 198 -41.21 15.06 2.96
CA THR A 198 -42.49 15.76 2.91
C THR A 198 -43.59 14.70 2.95
N CYS A 199 -44.26 14.55 4.10
CA CYS A 199 -45.52 13.82 4.18
C CYS A 199 -46.67 14.76 3.79
N LEU A 200 -47.59 14.25 2.96
CA LEU A 200 -48.96 14.76 2.83
C LEU A 200 -49.68 14.73 4.18
#